data_AF-A1BG88-F1
#
_entry.id   AF-A1BG88-F1
#
_cell.length_a   1.000
_cell.length_b   1.000
_cell.length_c   1.000
_cell.angle_alpha   90.00
_cell.angle_beta   90.00
_cell.angle_gamma   90.00
#
_symmetry.space_group_name_H-M   'P 1'
#
loop_
_entity.id
_entity.type
_entity.pdbx_description
1 polymer ?
#
loop_
_entity_poly.entity_id
_entity_poly.type
_entity_poly.pdbx_seq_one_letter_code
_entity_poly.pdbx_strand_id
1 'polypeptide(L)' 'MHSGRSRHFFEIPSIPEGNVLSGEIPGNKLKLITAWIEIHQEELMADWKLAVEGQQPFKIEPLR' A
#
# COMPACT_ATOMS: atom_id res chain seq x y z
N MET A 1 1.28 26.09 26.18
CA MET A 1 2.26 25.46 25.27
C MET A 1 1.57 24.28 24.61
N HIS A 2 1.09 24.42 23.38
CA HIS A 2 0.39 23.33 22.67
C HIS A 2 1.42 22.59 21.82
N SER A 3 1.70 21.35 22.21
CA SER A 3 2.56 20.41 21.50
C SER A 3 2.10 20.24 20.05
N GLY A 4 2.94 20.62 19.09
CA GLY A 4 2.77 20.28 17.68
C GLY A 4 2.94 18.78 17.49
N ARG A 5 1.85 18.02 17.56
CA ARG A 5 1.83 16.62 17.15
C ARG A 5 1.75 16.62 15.62
N SER A 6 2.85 16.33 14.95
CA SER A 6 2.82 15.95 13.53
C SER A 6 1.88 14.75 13.39
N ARG A 7 0.70 14.97 12.80
CA ARG A 7 -0.18 13.88 12.38
C ARG A 7 0.52 13.19 11.21
N HIS A 8 1.09 12.02 11.46
CA HIS A 8 1.37 11.10 10.37
C HIS A 8 0.03 10.65 9.81
N PHE A 9 -0.29 11.12 8.61
CA PHE A 9 -1.37 10.56 7.82
C PHE A 9 -0.81 9.33 7.13
N PHE A 10 -1.43 8.18 7.40
CA PHE A 10 -1.15 6.96 6.66
C PHE A 10 -2.08 6.93 5.45
N GLU A 11 -1.48 6.72 4.29
CA GLU A 11 -2.15 6.58 3.01
C GLU A 11 -2.33 5.08 2.76
N ILE A 12 -3.56 4.61 2.62
CA ILE A 12 -3.86 3.18 2.53
C ILE A 12 -4.56 2.91 1.19
N PRO A 13 -3.86 2.36 0.18
CA PRO A 13 -4.49 1.85 -1.03
C PRO A 13 -5.11 0.46 -0.80
N SER A 14 -6.15 0.11 -1.55
CA SER A 14 -6.72 -1.23 -1.60
C SER A 14 -5.84 -2.15 -2.44
N ILE A 15 -5.85 -3.43 -2.10
CA ILE A 15 -5.28 -4.49 -2.93
C ILE A 15 -6.42 -5.45 -3.24
N PRO A 16 -6.60 -5.87 -4.50
CA PRO A 16 -5.73 -5.61 -5.65
C PRO A 16 -6.04 -4.33 -6.46
N GLU A 17 -7.08 -3.55 -6.15
CA GLU A 17 -7.57 -2.51 -7.09
C GLU A 17 -6.84 -1.16 -7.00
N GLY A 18 -6.03 -0.91 -5.97
CA GLY A 18 -5.30 0.34 -5.80
C GLY A 18 -6.14 1.57 -5.44
N ASN A 19 -7.39 1.39 -4.99
CA ASN A 19 -8.26 2.49 -4.59
C ASN A 19 -7.88 3.03 -3.22
N VAL A 20 -8.00 4.35 -2.98
CA VAL A 20 -7.67 4.92 -1.66
C VAL A 20 -8.75 4.55 -0.63
N LEU A 21 -8.37 3.77 0.39
CA LEU A 21 -9.21 3.39 1.53
C LEU A 21 -9.14 4.42 2.67
N SER A 22 -7.99 5.06 2.86
CA SER A 22 -7.78 6.08 3.89
C SER A 22 -6.65 7.03 3.53
N GLY A 23 -6.75 8.27 4.03
CA GLY A 23 -5.80 9.34 3.76
C GLY A 23 -6.04 10.03 2.42
N GLU A 24 -5.09 10.87 2.02
CA GLU A 24 -5.10 11.57 0.73
C GLU A 24 -3.78 11.28 0.03
N ILE A 25 -3.86 10.65 -1.15
CA ILE A 25 -2.69 10.35 -1.97
C ILE A 25 -2.62 11.36 -3.12
N PRO A 26 -1.54 12.16 -3.22
CA PRO A 26 -1.32 13.01 -4.39
C PRO A 26 -1.45 12.19 -5.69
N GLY A 27 -2.20 12.68 -6.67
CA GLY A 27 -2.56 11.88 -7.84
C GLY A 27 -1.37 11.33 -8.65
N ASN A 28 -0.21 12.00 -8.64
CA ASN A 28 1.02 11.49 -9.25
C ASN A 28 1.59 10.28 -8.49
N LYS A 29 1.50 10.26 -7.15
CA LYS A 29 1.90 9.11 -6.34
C LYS A 29 0.90 7.97 -6.46
N LEU A 30 -0.40 8.27 -6.51
CA LEU A 30 -1.44 7.25 -6.68
C LEU A 30 -1.21 6.46 -7.97
N LYS A 31 -0.88 7.14 -9.08
CA LYS A 31 -0.53 6.47 -10.35
C LYS A 31 0.65 5.49 -10.22
N LEU A 32 1.69 5.86 -9.48
CA LEU A 32 2.82 4.97 -9.24
C LEU A 32 2.40 3.77 -8.38
N ILE A 33 1.64 3.99 -7.32
CA ILE A 33 1.14 2.91 -6.46
C ILE A 33 0.23 1.96 -7.24
N THR A 34 -0.72 2.47 -8.01
CA THR A 34 -1.61 1.65 -8.85
C THR A 34 -0.83 0.84 -9.87
N ALA A 35 0.14 1.46 -10.57
CA ALA A 35 0.99 0.73 -11.51
C ALA A 35 1.81 -0.38 -10.83
N TRP A 36 2.33 -0.13 -9.62
CA TRP A 36 3.03 -1.15 -8.85
C TRP A 36 2.11 -2.30 -8.44
N ILE A 37 0.90 -1.98 -7.95
CA ILE A 37 -0.09 -3.00 -7.58
C ILE A 37 -0.49 -3.84 -8.80
N GLU A 38 -0.68 -3.22 -9.96
CA GLU A 38 -1.02 -3.92 -11.21
C GLU A 38 0.09 -4.90 -11.64
N ILE A 39 1.36 -4.47 -11.56
CA ILE A 39 2.51 -5.32 -11.94
C ILE A 39 2.68 -6.49 -10.97
N HIS A 40 2.42 -6.28 -9.68
CA HIS A 40 2.68 -7.26 -8.62
C HIS A 40 1.40 -7.90 -8.07
N GLN A 41 0.29 -7.85 -8.81
CA GLN A 41 -1.03 -8.25 -8.31
C GLN A 41 -1.03 -9.70 -7.78
N GLU A 42 -0.47 -10.64 -8.54
CA GLU A 42 -0.45 -12.04 -8.15
C GLU A 42 0.41 -12.29 -6.90
N GLU A 43 1.58 -11.64 -6.81
CA GLU A 43 2.47 -11.70 -5.65
C GLU A 43 1.79 -11.14 -4.41
N LEU A 44 1.13 -9.98 -4.53
CA LEU A 44 0.39 -9.34 -3.45
C LEU A 44 -0.74 -10.22 -2.92
N MET A 45 -1.48 -10.91 -3.80
CA MET A 45 -2.56 -11.80 -3.37
C MET A 45 -2.05 -13.09 -2.72
N ALA A 46 -0.92 -13.62 -3.18
CA ALA A 46 -0.25 -14.74 -2.53
C ALA A 46 0.27 -14.35 -1.14
N ASP A 47 0.92 -13.19 -1.04
CA ASP A 47 1.44 -12.63 0.21
C ASP A 47 0.31 -12.25 1.19
N TRP A 48 -0.82 -11.75 0.69
CA TRP A 48 -2.02 -11.53 1.51
C TRP A 48 -2.49 -12.82 2.16
N LYS A 49 -2.53 -13.92 1.39
CA LYS A 49 -2.92 -15.23 1.91
C LYS A 49 -1.97 -15.71 3.02
N LEU A 50 -0.66 -15.55 2.82
CA LEU A 50 0.34 -15.87 3.84
C LEU A 50 0.11 -15.04 5.11
N ALA A 51 -0.10 -13.73 4.97
CA ALA A 51 -0.31 -12.83 6.09
C ALA A 51 -1.53 -13.20 6.94
N VAL A 52 -2.67 -13.51 6.31
CA VAL A 52 -3.90 -13.90 7.04
C VAL A 52 -3.80 -15.27 7.71
N GLU A 53 -2.91 -16.14 7.23
CA GLU A 53 -2.56 -17.41 7.87
C GLU A 53 -1.50 -17.26 8.97
N GLY A 54 -1.04 -16.03 9.25
CA GLY A 54 0.00 -15.75 10.26
C GLY A 54 1.42 -16.07 9.80
N GLN A 55 1.61 -16.29 8.49
CA GLN A 55 2.92 -16.52 7.87
C GLN A 55 3.53 -15.21 7.41
N GLN A 56 4.87 -15.19 7.28
CA GLN A 56 5.60 -14.00 6.84
C GLN A 56 5.48 -13.83 5.32
N PRO A 57 4.98 -12.66 4.83
CA PRO A 57 4.99 -12.33 3.41
C PRO A 57 6.41 -12.20 2.85
N PHE A 58 6.54 -12.38 1.54
CA PHE A 58 7.79 -12.11 0.85
C PHE A 58 8.01 -10.62 0.62
N LYS A 59 9.26 -10.26 0.26
CA LYS A 59 9.58 -8.89 -0.15
C LYS A 59 9.25 -8.75 -1.63
N ILE A 60 8.41 -7.78 -1.96
CA ILE A 60 8.09 -7.41 -3.35
C ILE A 60 8.98 -6.24 -3.76
N GLU A 61 9.55 -6.33 -4.96
CA GLU A 61 10.45 -5.30 -5.48
C GLU A 61 9.71 -4.00 -5.84
N PRO A 62 10.29 -2.82 -5.61
CA PRO A 62 9.65 -1.55 -5.95
C PRO A 62 9.67 -1.27 -7.46
N LEU A 63 8.81 -0.34 -7.91
CA LEU A 63 8.92 0.25 -9.25
C LEU A 63 10.30 0.87 -9.47
N ARG A 64 10.86 0.69 -10.68
CA ARG A 64 12.15 1.25 -11.11
C ARG A 64 12.00 2.56 -11.88
#